data_AF-A0AA38MKQ7-F1
#
_entry.id   AF-A0AA38MKQ7-F1
#
_cell.length_a   1.000
_cell.length_b   1.000
_cell.length_c   1.000
_cell.angle_alpha   90.00
_cell.angle_beta   90.00
_cell.angle_gamma   90.00
#
_symmetry.space_group_name_H-M   'P 1'
#
loop_
_entity.id
_entity.type
_entity.pdbx_description
1 polymer ?
#
loop_
_entity_poly.entity_id
_entity_poly.type
_entity_poly.pdbx_seq_one_letter_code
_entity_poly.pdbx_strand_id
1 'polypeptide(L)'
;MIRSHIKYQDLYARNNGYANFIKSALYSSLWSYYSQLKKMLSVKENIDISRFHQVSAFLKQHSVGHRPKKSKVFTLEEMERFLDNASDDVYLLQKVIFVVGVFGGCRMGELVAMSVDDVEDRGSVLVVQIPDTKTLFYPFIGNLI
;
A
#
# COMPACT_ATOMS: atom_id res chain seq x y z
N MET A 1 -24.44 38.98 -12.33
CA MET A 1 -25.12 38.40 -11.15
C MET A 1 -25.53 36.92 -11.35
N ILE A 2 -25.99 36.51 -12.54
CA ILE A 2 -26.45 35.12 -12.81
C ILE A 2 -25.28 34.11 -12.94
N ARG A 3 -24.17 34.49 -13.61
CA ARG A 3 -22.98 33.62 -13.78
C ARG A 3 -22.32 33.19 -12.46
N SER A 4 -22.32 34.05 -11.45
CA SER A 4 -21.79 33.73 -10.11
C SER A 4 -22.68 32.74 -9.35
N HIS A 5 -23.99 32.77 -9.60
CA HIS A 5 -24.94 31.88 -8.93
C HIS A 5 -24.91 30.47 -9.51
N ILE A 6 -24.78 30.33 -10.84
CA ILE A 6 -24.59 29.03 -11.50
C ILE A 6 -23.29 28.37 -11.03
N LYS A 7 -22.18 29.12 -11.01
CA LYS A 7 -20.89 28.61 -10.50
C LYS A 7 -20.97 28.15 -9.03
N TYR A 8 -21.78 28.83 -8.22
CA TYR A 8 -22.00 28.46 -6.82
C TYR A 8 -22.80 27.16 -6.70
N GLN A 9 -23.88 27.02 -7.47
CA GLN A 9 -24.68 25.79 -7.49
C GLN A 9 -23.87 24.59 -8.00
N ASP A 10 -23.03 24.78 -9.02
CA ASP A 10 -22.13 23.73 -9.51
C ASP A 10 -21.08 23.32 -8.48
N LEU A 11 -20.51 24.30 -7.76
CA LEU A 11 -19.58 24.04 -6.66
C LEU A 11 -20.26 23.31 -5.50
N TYR A 12 -21.50 23.67 -5.16
CA TYR A 12 -22.28 23.00 -4.11
C TYR A 12 -22.66 21.58 -4.49
N ALA A 13 -23.12 21.35 -5.73
CA ALA A 13 -23.44 20.02 -6.23
C ALA A 13 -22.19 19.11 -6.27
N ARG A 14 -21.05 19.65 -6.74
CA ARG A 14 -19.77 18.95 -6.74
C ARG A 14 -19.30 18.65 -5.31
N ASN A 15 -19.37 19.62 -4.40
CA ASN A 15 -18.99 19.43 -2.99
C ASN A 15 -19.89 18.41 -2.28
N ASN A 16 -21.19 18.37 -2.57
CA ASN A 16 -22.10 17.35 -2.04
C ASN A 16 -21.78 15.96 -2.58
N GLY A 17 -21.41 15.83 -3.86
CA GLY A 17 -20.92 14.57 -4.42
C GLY A 17 -19.66 14.06 -3.70
N TYR A 18 -18.67 14.94 -3.48
CA TYR A 18 -17.46 14.59 -2.72
C TYR A 18 -17.76 14.28 -1.25
N ALA A 19 -18.66 15.02 -0.60
CA ALA A 19 -19.06 14.77 0.78
C ALA A 19 -19.73 13.39 0.93
N ASN A 20 -20.59 13.01 -0.02
CA ASN A 20 -21.24 11.70 -0.03
C ASN A 20 -20.24 10.56 -0.32
N PHE A 21 -19.25 10.79 -1.17
CA PHE A 21 -18.14 9.85 -1.40
C PHE A 21 -17.25 9.68 -0.15
N ILE A 22 -16.90 10.77 0.54
CA ILE A 22 -16.12 10.72 1.78
C ILE A 22 -16.89 9.98 2.88
N LYS A 23 -18.21 10.16 2.96
CA LYS A 23 -19.07 9.41 3.90
C LYS A 23 -19.16 7.90 3.61
N SER A 24 -18.97 7.48 2.36
CA SER A 24 -18.97 6.07 1.96
C SER A 24 -17.57 5.46 1.84
N ALA A 25 -16.51 6.28 1.89
CA ALA A 25 -15.13 5.83 1.77
C ALA A 25 -14.67 5.04 3.01
N LEU A 26 -13.87 4.00 2.77
CA LEU A 26 -13.22 3.26 3.84
C LEU A 26 -12.31 4.18 4.67
N TYR A 27 -12.25 3.93 5.97
CA TYR A 27 -11.44 4.70 6.92
C TYR A 27 -9.97 4.88 6.50
N SER A 28 -9.33 3.85 5.96
CA SER A 28 -7.95 3.92 5.46
C SER A 28 -7.81 4.92 4.31
N SER A 29 -8.85 5.07 3.49
CA SER A 29 -8.91 6.08 2.44
C SER A 29 -9.03 7.50 3.02
N LEU A 30 -9.78 7.70 4.11
CA LEU A 30 -9.91 9.03 4.76
C LEU A 30 -8.57 9.56 5.27
N TRP A 31 -7.79 8.74 5.97
CA TRP A 31 -6.45 9.14 6.42
C TRP A 31 -5.48 9.36 5.26
N SER A 32 -5.63 8.59 4.18
CA SER A 32 -4.84 8.79 2.95
C SER A 32 -5.17 10.14 2.31
N TYR A 33 -6.44 10.49 2.18
CA TYR A 33 -6.87 11.80 1.67
C TYR A 33 -6.41 12.95 2.57
N TYR A 34 -6.54 12.81 3.88
CA TYR A 34 -6.02 13.79 4.84
C TYR A 34 -4.51 13.99 4.67
N SER A 35 -3.74 12.91 4.50
CA SER A 35 -2.29 12.98 4.32
C SER A 35 -1.90 13.64 3.00
N GLN A 36 -2.59 13.32 1.92
CA GLN A 36 -2.42 13.97 0.62
C GLN A 36 -2.74 15.46 0.71
N LEU A 37 -3.86 15.82 1.34
CA LEU A 37 -4.28 17.20 1.54
C LEU A 37 -3.27 17.97 2.40
N LYS A 38 -2.80 17.38 3.51
CA LYS A 38 -1.77 17.95 4.37
C LYS A 38 -0.50 18.26 3.58
N LYS A 39 -0.02 17.32 2.77
CA LYS A 39 1.17 17.51 1.97
C LYS A 39 0.97 18.59 0.91
N MET A 40 -0.17 18.57 0.22
CA MET A 40 -0.49 19.54 -0.83
C MET A 40 -0.53 20.97 -0.27
N LEU A 41 -1.28 21.19 0.81
CA LEU A 41 -1.40 22.51 1.44
C LEU A 41 -0.09 22.98 2.07
N SER A 42 0.68 22.07 2.65
CA SER A 42 2.02 22.40 3.16
C SER A 42 2.97 22.84 2.05
N VAL A 43 2.96 22.18 0.88
CA VAL A 43 3.87 22.51 -0.22
C VAL A 43 3.42 23.75 -1.01
N LYS A 44 2.13 23.89 -1.29
CA LYS A 44 1.61 24.96 -2.16
C LYS A 44 1.28 26.25 -1.42
N GLU A 45 0.71 26.13 -0.24
CA GLU A 45 0.13 27.27 0.50
C GLU A 45 0.88 27.54 1.81
N ASN A 46 1.88 26.71 2.16
CA ASN A 46 2.58 26.73 3.46
C ASN A 46 1.61 26.66 4.67
N ILE A 47 0.48 25.98 4.49
CA ILE A 47 -0.53 25.79 5.55
C ILE A 47 -0.35 24.39 6.15
N ASP A 48 -0.11 24.34 7.46
CA ASP A 48 -0.14 23.08 8.21
C ASP A 48 -1.52 22.80 8.80
N ILE A 49 -2.23 21.85 8.19
CA ILE A 49 -3.55 21.44 8.65
C ILE A 49 -3.55 20.58 9.91
N SER A 50 -2.37 20.17 10.41
CA SER A 50 -2.27 19.41 11.66
C SER A 50 -2.82 20.18 12.86
N ARG A 51 -2.85 21.51 12.75
CA ARG A 51 -3.36 22.45 13.75
C ARG A 51 -4.89 22.42 13.88
N PHE A 52 -5.61 21.87 12.89
CA PHE A 52 -7.06 21.78 12.93
C PHE A 52 -7.50 20.50 13.66
N HIS A 53 -7.51 20.58 14.99
CA HIS A 53 -7.82 19.43 15.85
C HIS A 53 -9.18 18.79 15.56
N GLN A 54 -10.19 19.57 15.14
CA GLN A 54 -11.51 19.07 14.76
C GLN A 54 -11.45 18.04 13.62
N VAL A 55 -10.56 18.26 12.63
CA VAL A 55 -10.38 17.31 11.51
C VAL A 55 -9.76 16.01 12.00
N SER A 56 -8.73 16.10 12.85
CA SER A 56 -8.10 14.93 13.44
C SER A 56 -9.05 14.14 14.35
N ALA A 57 -9.92 14.83 15.09
CA ALA A 57 -10.92 14.22 15.95
C ALA A 57 -12.02 13.52 15.14
N PHE A 58 -12.49 14.14 14.06
CA PHE A 58 -13.42 13.54 13.11
C PHE A 58 -12.88 12.24 12.51
N LEU A 59 -11.62 12.25 12.04
CA LEU A 59 -10.96 11.06 11.49
C LEU A 59 -10.83 9.96 12.55
N LYS A 60 -10.42 10.32 13.78
CA LYS A 60 -10.30 9.39 14.91
C LYS A 60 -11.65 8.74 15.26
N GLN A 61 -12.72 9.52 15.28
CA GLN A 61 -14.07 9.00 15.55
C GLN A 61 -14.51 8.00 14.48
N HIS A 62 -14.19 8.27 13.20
CA HIS A 62 -14.49 7.36 12.10
C HIS A 62 -13.58 6.11 12.05
N SER A 63 -12.48 6.06 12.83
CA SER A 63 -11.67 4.84 13.01
C SER A 63 -12.32 3.80 13.87
N VAL A 64 -13.19 4.21 14.78
CA VAL A 64 -13.57 3.35 15.90
C VAL A 64 -14.29 2.12 15.36
N GLY A 65 -13.77 0.94 15.69
CA GLY A 65 -14.30 -0.33 15.18
C GLY A 65 -13.85 -0.71 13.77
N HIS A 66 -13.06 0.11 13.08
CA HIS A 66 -12.50 -0.25 11.78
C HIS A 66 -11.53 -1.43 11.92
N ARG A 67 -11.82 -2.52 11.19
CA ARG A 67 -10.92 -3.66 11.07
C ARG A 67 -10.31 -3.64 9.66
N PRO A 68 -8.98 -3.53 9.53
CA PRO A 68 -8.33 -3.60 8.24
C PRO A 68 -8.66 -4.93 7.55
N LYS A 69 -9.04 -4.87 6.27
CA LYS A 69 -9.14 -6.07 5.44
C LYS A 69 -7.74 -6.62 5.26
N LYS A 70 -7.49 -7.83 5.74
CA LYS A 70 -6.25 -8.57 5.52
C LYS A 70 -6.49 -9.65 4.47
N SER A 71 -5.47 -9.94 3.68
CA SER A 71 -5.44 -11.15 2.85
C SER A 71 -5.52 -12.39 3.74
N LYS A 72 -6.07 -13.47 3.21
CA LYS A 72 -5.99 -14.77 3.89
C LYS A 72 -4.52 -15.14 4.05
N VAL A 73 -4.18 -15.66 5.22
CA VAL A 73 -2.85 -16.20 5.50
C VAL A 73 -2.93 -17.69 5.21
N PHE A 74 -2.04 -18.19 4.36
CA PHE A 74 -1.95 -19.61 4.06
C PHE A 74 -1.38 -20.36 5.27
N THR A 75 -1.91 -21.56 5.55
CA THR A 75 -1.24 -22.49 6.47
C THR A 75 -0.09 -23.19 5.76
N LEU A 76 0.90 -23.69 6.52
CA LEU A 76 2.02 -24.45 5.94
C LEU A 76 1.52 -25.63 5.09
N GLU A 77 0.50 -26.34 5.56
CA GLU A 77 -0.11 -27.46 4.85
C GLU A 77 -0.74 -27.04 3.51
N GLU A 78 -1.38 -25.86 3.45
CA GLU A 78 -1.90 -25.31 2.20
C GLU A 78 -0.77 -24.95 1.22
N MET A 79 0.36 -24.45 1.74
CA MET A 79 1.54 -24.12 0.93
C MET A 79 2.16 -25.38 0.35
N GLU A 80 2.45 -26.37 1.19
CA GLU A 80 3.03 -27.66 0.79
C GLU A 80 2.12 -28.37 -0.21
N ARG A 81 0.81 -28.43 0.07
CA ARG A 81 -0.16 -29.04 -0.83
C ARG A 81 -0.14 -28.39 -2.22
N PHE A 82 0.00 -27.07 -2.30
CA PHE A 82 0.10 -26.36 -3.58
C PHE A 82 1.41 -26.68 -4.30
N LEU A 83 2.54 -26.63 -3.59
CA LEU A 83 3.86 -26.88 -4.17
C LEU A 83 4.01 -28.33 -4.66
N ASP A 84 3.48 -29.30 -3.92
CA ASP A 84 3.63 -30.73 -4.23
C ASP A 84 2.62 -31.21 -5.27
N ASN A 85 1.35 -30.79 -5.18
CA ASN A 85 0.27 -31.41 -5.96
C ASN A 85 -0.18 -30.60 -7.19
N ALA A 86 0.09 -29.29 -7.26
CA ALA A 86 -0.30 -28.51 -8.44
C ALA A 86 0.57 -28.88 -9.65
N SER A 87 -0.02 -28.99 -10.84
CA SER A 87 0.71 -29.31 -12.07
C SER A 87 1.67 -28.18 -12.46
N ASP A 88 2.92 -28.53 -12.75
CA ASP A 88 3.95 -27.56 -13.19
C ASP A 88 3.65 -27.00 -14.59
N ASP A 89 3.04 -27.80 -15.47
CA ASP A 89 2.65 -27.36 -16.82
C ASP A 89 1.72 -26.14 -16.82
N VAL A 90 0.99 -25.93 -15.71
CA VAL A 90 0.03 -24.83 -15.55
C VAL A 90 0.53 -23.79 -14.52
N TYR A 91 1.20 -24.24 -13.46
CA TYR A 91 1.47 -23.41 -12.28
C TYR A 91 2.95 -23.19 -11.97
N LEU A 92 3.89 -23.61 -12.83
CA LEU A 92 5.32 -23.47 -12.56
C LEU A 92 5.72 -22.03 -12.19
N LEU A 93 5.28 -21.04 -12.97
CA LEU A 93 5.56 -19.63 -12.69
C LEU A 93 4.98 -19.19 -11.35
N GLN A 94 3.75 -19.58 -11.04
CA GLN A 94 3.07 -19.25 -9.80
C GLN A 94 3.75 -19.90 -8.60
N LYS A 95 4.26 -21.13 -8.73
CA LYS A 95 5.08 -21.77 -7.69
C LYS A 95 6.38 -21.01 -7.44
N VAL A 96 7.08 -20.59 -8.50
CA VAL A 96 8.29 -19.77 -8.38
C VAL A 96 7.99 -18.45 -7.69
N ILE A 97 6.98 -17.71 -8.16
CA ILE A 97 6.53 -16.44 -7.55
C ILE A 97 6.13 -16.65 -6.09
N PHE A 98 5.46 -17.76 -5.78
CA PHE A 98 5.02 -18.08 -4.44
C PHE A 98 6.21 -18.33 -3.51
N VAL A 99 7.17 -19.14 -3.93
CA VAL A 99 8.37 -19.45 -3.13
C VAL A 99 9.19 -18.17 -2.90
N VAL A 100 9.54 -17.44 -3.97
CA VAL A 100 10.34 -16.22 -3.87
C VAL A 100 9.60 -15.12 -3.10
N GLY A 101 8.29 -14.98 -3.34
CA GLY A 101 7.47 -13.95 -2.69
C GLY A 101 7.23 -14.21 -1.21
N VAL A 102 6.86 -15.43 -0.84
CA VAL A 102 6.52 -15.77 0.55
C VAL A 102 7.77 -15.97 1.40
N PHE A 103 8.75 -16.75 0.93
CA PHE A 103 9.97 -17.02 1.70
C PHE A 103 11.00 -15.89 1.60
N GLY A 104 11.06 -15.18 0.47
CA GLY A 104 11.91 -13.98 0.33
C GLY A 104 11.30 -12.71 0.92
N GLY A 105 10.02 -12.73 1.32
CA GLY A 105 9.32 -11.55 1.84
C GLY A 105 9.15 -10.43 0.80
N CYS A 106 9.15 -10.79 -0.49
CA CYS A 106 9.14 -9.83 -1.58
C CYS A 106 7.74 -9.23 -1.80
N ARG A 107 7.70 -7.93 -2.06
CA ARG A 107 6.50 -7.24 -2.54
C ARG A 107 6.33 -7.46 -4.04
N MET A 108 5.10 -7.27 -4.53
CA MET A 108 4.79 -7.38 -5.97
C MET A 108 5.71 -6.52 -6.85
N GLY A 109 6.08 -5.32 -6.42
CA GLY A 109 7.00 -4.46 -7.20
C GLY A 109 8.40 -5.05 -7.33
N GLU A 110 8.90 -5.65 -6.25
CA GLU A 110 10.22 -6.30 -6.20
C GLU A 110 10.23 -7.57 -7.06
N LEU A 111 9.15 -8.36 -7.02
CA LEU A 111 8.98 -9.56 -7.85
C LEU A 111 8.90 -9.24 -9.36
N VAL A 112 8.23 -8.15 -9.73
CA VAL A 112 8.08 -7.74 -11.15
C VAL A 112 9.37 -7.16 -11.71
N ALA A 113 10.20 -6.54 -10.87
CA ALA A 113 11.49 -5.98 -11.29
C ALA A 113 12.62 -7.02 -11.38
N MET A 114 12.39 -8.23 -10.86
CA MET A 114 13.38 -9.31 -10.82
C MET A 114 13.63 -9.91 -12.20
N SER A 115 14.90 -10.18 -12.48
CA SER A 115 15.39 -10.81 -13.70
C SER A 115 16.11 -12.13 -13.39
N VAL A 116 16.41 -12.91 -14.43
CA VAL A 116 17.19 -14.15 -14.30
C VAL A 116 18.62 -13.85 -13.83
N ASP A 117 19.17 -12.68 -14.18
CA ASP A 117 20.51 -12.25 -13.79
C ASP A 117 20.61 -11.98 -12.27
N ASP A 118 19.47 -11.81 -11.59
CA ASP A 118 19.40 -11.62 -10.14
C ASP A 118 19.41 -12.97 -9.37
N VAL A 119 19.47 -14.11 -10.07
CA VAL A 119 19.44 -15.45 -9.47
C VAL A 119 20.77 -16.16 -9.67
N GLU A 120 21.43 -16.48 -8.55
CA GLU A 120 22.64 -17.29 -8.53
C GLU A 120 22.30 -18.74 -8.13
N ASP A 121 22.63 -19.69 -9.00
CA ASP A 121 22.53 -21.11 -8.70
C ASP A 121 23.83 -21.63 -8.07
N ARG A 122 23.73 -22.08 -6.81
CA ARG A 122 24.82 -22.70 -6.05
C ARG A 122 24.61 -24.21 -5.87
N GLY A 123 23.77 -24.82 -6.71
CA GLY A 123 23.44 -26.24 -6.76
C GLY A 123 22.44 -26.64 -5.69
N SER A 124 22.83 -26.60 -4.41
CA SER A 124 21.93 -26.95 -3.30
C SER A 124 21.04 -25.80 -2.85
N VAL A 125 21.37 -24.57 -3.25
CA VAL A 125 20.68 -23.34 -2.85
C VAL A 125 20.63 -22.38 -4.04
N LEU A 126 19.47 -21.75 -4.22
CA LEU A 126 19.32 -20.59 -5.08
C LEU A 126 19.45 -19.32 -4.23
N VAL A 127 20.36 -18.44 -4.61
CA VAL A 127 20.51 -17.12 -3.99
C VAL A 127 19.88 -16.10 -4.91
N VAL A 128 18.82 -15.44 -4.43
CA VAL A 128 18.05 -14.45 -5.20
C VAL A 128 18.35 -13.06 -4.66
N GLN A 129 18.86 -12.18 -5.51
CA GLN A 129 19.04 -10.77 -5.20
C GLN A 129 17.71 -10.05 -5.40
N ILE A 130 17.27 -9.27 -4.41
CA ILE A 130 16.01 -8.53 -4.48
C ILE A 130 16.29 -7.13 -5.03
N PRO A 131 15.80 -6.78 -6.24
CA PRO A 131 16.04 -5.47 -6.84
C PRO A 131 15.17 -4.37 -6.21
N ASP A 132 15.68 -3.13 -6.28
CA ASP A 132 15.02 -1.86 -5.94
C ASP A 132 14.03 -1.91 -4.76
N THR A 133 14.58 -1.89 -3.55
CA THR A 133 13.78 -1.85 -2.34
C THR A 133 13.31 -0.42 -2.05
N LYS A 134 11.99 -0.25 -1.92
CA LYS A 134 11.36 1.05 -1.57
C LYS A 134 11.89 1.68 -0.27
N THR A 135 12.50 0.87 0.60
CA THR A 135 13.09 1.31 1.86
C THR A 135 14.58 0.99 1.81
N LEU A 136 15.43 2.02 1.78
CA LEU A 136 16.86 1.86 2.02
C LEU A 136 17.04 1.23 3.41
N PHE A 137 17.40 -0.05 3.44
CA PHE A 137 17.82 -0.70 4.67
C PHE A 137 19.23 -0.18 4.97
N TYR A 138 19.33 0.91 5.74
CA TYR A 138 20.60 1.23 6.38
C TYR A 138 20.84 0.11 7.41
N PRO A 139 21.86 -0.74 7.25
CA PRO A 139 22.27 -1.57 8.37
C PRO A 139 22.56 -0.62 9.52
N PHE A 140 22.01 -0.89 10.71
CA PHE A 140 22.41 -0.23 11.94
C PHE A 140 23.90 -0.53 12.12
N ILE A 141 24.76 0.30 11.53
CA ILE A 141 26.16 0.40 11.92
C ILE A 141 26.10 1.16 13.24
N GLY A 142 25.91 0.41 14.32
CA GLY A 142 26.24 0.88 15.65
C GLY A 142 27.73 1.12 15.69
N ASN A 143 28.17 2.32 15.28
CA ASN A 143 29.47 2.82 15.64
C ASN A 143 29.36 3.28 17.10
N LEU A 144 29.82 2.39 17.99
CA LEU A 144 30.26 2.75 19.32
C LEU A 144 31.48 3.67 19.15
N ILE A 145 31.29 4.97 19.38
CA ILE A 145 32.35 5.89 19.79
C ILE A 145 31.81 6.73 20.93
#